data_AF-A0A1R1XW74-F1
#
_entry.id   AF-A0A1R1XW74-F1
#
_cell.length_a   1.000
_cell.length_b   1.000
_cell.length_c   1.000
_cell.angle_alpha   90.00
_cell.angle_beta   90.00
_cell.angle_gamma   90.00
#
_symmetry.space_group_name_H-M   'P 1'
#
loop_
_entity.id
_entity.type
_entity.pdbx_description
1 polymer ?
#
loop_
_entity_poly.entity_id
_entity_poly.type
_entity_poly.pdbx_seq_one_letter_code
_entity_poly.pdbx_strand_id
1 'polypeptide(L)'
;MPEFESRSVFFCMKAFEIFEFEGYDLLPVINENILRYFSISDKLLRKQSIISAYNICKRLKFDLSGGKKVFDEVQNVVQSIMYVIATDEFLDMRILGLKAFLDNKCFDIYLKDKKNVECLLMMLYDESTEIRSLLITLFSRLSENNVSTALTPLKVMVTQLINQIQFSDSRYILN
;
A
#
# COMPACT_ATOMS: atom_id res chain seq x y z
N MET A 1 7.05 1.18 25.23
CA MET A 1 6.50 2.55 25.33
C MET A 1 5.39 2.52 26.37
N PRO A 2 5.38 3.41 27.37
CA PRO A 2 4.29 3.52 28.34
C PRO A 2 2.94 3.74 27.62
N GLU A 3 1.85 3.15 28.13
CA GLU A 3 0.51 3.27 27.49
C GLU A 3 0.04 4.72 27.31
N PHE A 4 0.40 5.62 28.23
CA PHE A 4 0.05 7.04 28.15
C PHE A 4 0.72 7.72 26.95
N GLU A 5 1.99 7.41 26.69
CA GLU A 5 2.71 7.92 25.52
C GLU A 5 2.10 7.38 24.22
N SER A 6 1.68 6.10 24.20
CA SER A 6 0.98 5.50 23.06
C SER A 6 -0.30 6.23 22.69
N ARG A 7 -1.13 6.60 23.68
CA ARG A 7 -2.36 7.36 23.41
C ARG A 7 -2.08 8.75 22.87
N SER A 8 -1.12 9.47 23.46
CA SER A 8 -0.75 10.80 23.01
C SER A 8 -0.25 10.79 21.56
N VAL A 9 0.62 9.83 21.21
CA VAL A 9 1.10 9.64 19.83
C VAL A 9 -0.05 9.33 18.88
N PHE A 10 -0.94 8.43 19.26
CA PHE A 10 -2.12 8.10 18.46
C PHE A 10 -2.97 9.34 18.16
N PHE A 11 -3.25 10.17 19.16
CA PHE A 11 -4.04 11.39 18.98
C PHE A 11 -3.32 12.44 18.13
N CYS A 12 -1.99 12.59 18.26
CA CYS A 12 -1.21 13.43 17.37
C CYS A 12 -1.31 12.96 15.91
N MET A 13 -1.22 11.66 15.66
CA MET A 13 -1.38 11.10 14.32
C MET A 13 -2.79 11.31 13.75
N LYS A 14 -3.81 11.13 14.59
CA LYS A 14 -5.21 11.43 14.28
C LYS A 14 -5.42 12.89 13.89
N ALA A 15 -4.70 13.83 14.53
CA ALA A 15 -4.80 15.24 14.19
C ALA A 15 -4.42 15.53 12.73
N PHE A 16 -3.45 14.79 12.16
CA PHE A 16 -3.11 14.89 10.73
C PHE A 16 -4.23 14.44 9.78
N GLU A 17 -5.18 13.64 10.25
CA GLU A 17 -6.38 13.30 9.47
C GLU A 17 -7.41 14.43 9.48
N ILE A 18 -7.53 15.14 10.61
CA ILE A 18 -8.64 16.07 10.88
C ILE A 18 -8.29 17.49 10.39
N PHE A 19 -7.08 17.96 10.66
CA PHE A 19 -6.70 19.35 10.36
C PHE A 19 -6.03 19.46 9.00
N GLU A 20 -6.34 20.55 8.29
CA GLU A 20 -5.66 20.95 7.06
C GLU A 20 -4.47 21.83 7.43
N PHE A 21 -3.26 21.27 7.32
CA PHE A 21 -2.01 21.97 7.59
C PHE A 21 -1.51 22.67 6.33
N GLU A 22 -2.32 23.56 5.78
CA GLU A 22 -1.96 24.30 4.56
C GLU A 22 -0.68 25.14 4.78
N GLY A 23 0.22 25.10 3.80
CA GLY A 23 1.47 25.88 3.82
C GLY A 23 2.61 25.29 4.66
N TYR A 24 2.43 24.13 5.28
CA TYR A 24 3.49 23.44 6.02
C TYR A 24 4.09 22.27 5.22
N ASP A 25 5.42 22.13 5.30
CA ASP A 25 6.10 20.92 4.82
C ASP A 25 5.93 19.80 5.85
N LEU A 26 5.12 18.80 5.49
CA LEU A 26 4.81 17.66 6.34
C LEU A 26 5.70 16.44 6.04
N LEU A 27 6.58 16.48 5.04
CA LEU A 27 7.47 15.35 4.75
C LEU A 27 8.44 15.04 5.90
N PRO A 28 9.08 16.03 6.55
CA PRO A 28 9.91 15.79 7.73
C PRO A 28 9.13 15.12 8.86
N VAL A 29 7.86 15.49 9.04
CA VAL A 29 6.98 14.87 10.04
C VAL A 29 6.83 13.38 9.77
N ILE A 30 6.60 12.98 8.51
CA ILE A 30 6.52 11.56 8.16
C ILE A 30 7.84 10.86 8.48
N ASN A 31 8.94 11.37 7.93
CA ASN A 31 10.23 10.70 7.96
C ASN A 31 10.80 10.56 9.38
N GLU A 32 10.66 11.60 10.21
CA GLU A 32 11.26 11.63 11.54
C GLU A 32 10.33 11.06 12.62
N ASN A 33 9.00 11.18 12.43
CA ASN A 33 8.05 10.93 13.52
C ASN A 33 7.07 9.79 13.22
N ILE A 34 6.68 9.54 11.97
CA ILE A 34 5.64 8.56 11.64
C ILE A 34 6.23 7.21 11.24
N LEU A 35 7.25 7.19 10.36
CA LEU A 35 7.79 5.93 9.80
C LEU A 35 8.27 4.94 10.87
N ARG A 36 8.78 5.43 12.01
CA ARG A 36 9.23 4.57 13.11
C ARG A 36 8.13 3.67 13.70
N TYR A 37 6.86 4.01 13.46
CA TYR A 37 5.71 3.23 13.95
C TYR A 37 5.22 2.18 12.94
N PHE A 38 5.81 2.09 11.75
CA PHE A 38 5.44 1.10 10.74
C PHE A 38 5.75 -0.34 11.14
N SER A 39 6.71 -0.53 12.06
CA SER A 39 7.14 -1.85 12.52
C SER A 39 6.90 -2.08 14.02
N ILE A 40 6.09 -1.23 14.68
CA ILE A 40 5.74 -1.43 16.09
C ILE A 40 4.75 -2.59 16.22
N SER A 41 4.83 -3.34 17.32
CA SER A 41 3.92 -4.46 17.59
C SER A 41 2.47 -4.04 17.80
N ASP A 42 2.24 -2.84 18.34
CA ASP A 42 0.91 -2.27 18.54
C ASP A 42 0.23 -2.03 17.17
N LYS A 43 -0.72 -2.91 16.84
CA LYS A 43 -1.50 -2.85 15.60
C LYS A 43 -2.24 -1.53 15.43
N LEU A 44 -2.78 -0.93 16.50
CA LEU A 44 -3.55 0.31 16.40
C LEU A 44 -2.63 1.49 16.05
N LEU A 45 -1.47 1.58 16.70
CA LEU A 45 -0.47 2.60 16.37
C LEU A 45 0.09 2.40 14.96
N ARG A 46 0.41 1.16 14.59
CA ARG A 46 0.88 0.82 13.24
C ARG A 46 -0.14 1.24 12.18
N LYS A 47 -1.41 0.85 12.38
CA LYS A 47 -2.53 1.27 11.53
C LYS A 47 -2.62 2.79 11.39
N GLN A 48 -2.62 3.47 12.52
CA GLN A 48 -2.77 4.92 12.54
C GLN A 48 -1.60 5.62 11.83
N SER A 49 -0.38 5.11 12.00
CA SER A 49 0.81 5.65 11.33
C SER A 49 0.74 5.53 9.80
N ILE A 50 0.26 4.39 9.29
CA ILE A 50 0.07 4.16 7.85
C ILE A 50 -0.99 5.12 7.29
N ILE A 51 -2.14 5.25 7.97
CA ILE A 51 -3.22 6.15 7.54
C ILE A 51 -2.75 7.61 7.52
N SER A 52 -2.04 8.05 8.56
CA SER A 52 -1.50 9.40 8.63
C SER A 52 -0.47 9.67 7.53
N ALA A 53 0.49 8.76 7.31
CA ALA A 53 1.46 8.90 6.22
C ALA A 53 0.78 8.93 4.84
N TYR A 54 -0.17 8.02 4.59
CA TYR A 54 -0.96 7.98 3.36
C TYR A 54 -1.71 9.30 3.12
N ASN A 55 -2.40 9.82 4.14
CA ASN A 55 -3.18 11.05 4.02
C ASN A 55 -2.29 12.27 3.79
N ILE A 56 -1.13 12.34 4.44
CA ILE A 56 -0.16 13.42 4.19
C ILE A 56 0.33 13.33 2.74
N CYS A 57 0.80 12.16 2.27
CA CYS A 57 1.24 11.98 0.89
C CYS A 57 0.14 12.31 -0.14
N LYS A 58 -1.12 11.96 0.16
CA LYS A 58 -2.28 12.30 -0.68
C LYS A 58 -2.49 13.81 -0.80
N ARG A 59 -2.30 14.54 0.31
CA ARG A 59 -2.52 16.00 0.40
C ARG A 59 -1.39 16.83 -0.17
N LEU A 60 -0.18 16.28 -0.19
CA LEU A 60 0.97 16.85 -0.92
C LEU A 60 0.77 16.80 -2.44
N LYS A 61 -0.48 16.95 -2.91
CA LYS A 61 -0.95 17.04 -4.30
C LYS A 61 0.21 17.60 -5.10
N PHE A 62 0.82 16.74 -5.92
CA PHE A 62 1.95 17.14 -6.72
C PHE A 62 1.44 18.10 -7.79
N ASP A 63 1.33 19.37 -7.42
CA ASP A 63 1.81 20.39 -8.35
C ASP A 63 3.26 20.02 -8.59
N LEU A 64 3.60 19.86 -9.86
CA LEU A 64 4.93 19.57 -10.37
C LEU A 64 5.99 20.62 -9.93
N SER A 65 5.62 21.58 -9.07
CA SER A 65 6.42 22.62 -8.43
C SER A 65 7.34 22.11 -7.30
N GLY A 66 7.01 21.01 -6.63
CA GLY A 66 7.86 20.44 -5.55
C GLY A 66 9.19 19.84 -6.05
N GLY A 67 9.28 19.56 -7.35
CA GLY A 67 10.48 19.03 -7.99
C GLY A 67 10.81 17.57 -7.63
N LYS A 68 11.92 17.08 -8.20
CA LYS A 68 12.35 15.67 -8.09
C LYS A 68 12.56 15.20 -6.64
N LYS A 69 13.05 16.08 -5.76
CA LYS A 69 13.33 15.73 -4.35
C LYS A 69 12.07 15.31 -3.60
N VAL A 70 11.00 16.09 -3.70
CA VAL A 70 9.71 15.80 -3.06
C VAL A 70 9.12 14.51 -3.62
N PHE A 71 9.27 14.26 -4.93
CA PHE A 71 8.85 13.01 -5.55
C PHE A 71 9.60 11.81 -4.96
N ASP A 72 10.93 11.88 -4.88
CA ASP A 72 11.76 10.79 -4.35
C ASP A 72 11.45 10.51 -2.86
N GLU A 73 11.18 11.55 -2.07
CA GLU A 73 10.78 11.39 -0.67
C GLU A 73 9.41 10.72 -0.52
N VAL A 74 8.41 11.13 -1.30
CA VAL A 74 7.10 10.45 -1.29
C VAL A 74 7.21 9.03 -1.83
N GLN A 75 8.04 8.78 -2.84
CA GLN A 75 8.31 7.44 -3.35
C GLN A 75 8.86 6.54 -2.24
N ASN A 76 9.78 7.04 -1.41
CA ASN A 76 10.32 6.29 -0.27
C ASN A 76 9.22 5.96 0.75
N VAL A 77 8.35 6.93 1.09
CA VAL A 77 7.24 6.70 2.02
C VAL A 77 6.25 5.68 1.46
N VAL A 78 5.87 5.80 0.18
CA VAL A 78 4.98 4.84 -0.50
C VAL A 78 5.59 3.44 -0.50
N GLN A 79 6.89 3.33 -0.77
CA GLN A 79 7.60 2.05 -0.71
C GLN A 79 7.59 1.46 0.70
N SER A 80 7.80 2.27 1.74
CA SER A 80 7.68 1.82 3.13
C SER A 80 6.27 1.34 3.47
N ILE A 81 5.22 2.04 3.01
CA ILE A 81 3.84 1.60 3.18
C ILE A 81 3.63 0.25 2.48
N MET A 82 4.09 0.12 1.22
CA MET A 82 4.01 -1.10 0.42
C MET A 82 4.63 -2.30 1.12
N TYR A 83 5.81 -2.14 1.72
CA TYR A 83 6.44 -3.23 2.48
C TYR A 83 5.59 -3.66 3.67
N VAL A 84 5.11 -2.72 4.49
CA VAL A 84 4.29 -3.06 5.66
C VAL A 84 3.03 -3.80 5.23
N ILE A 85 2.31 -3.30 4.22
CA ILE A 85 1.03 -3.90 3.81
C ILE A 85 1.21 -5.24 3.11
N ALA A 86 2.39 -5.53 2.55
CA ALA A 86 2.71 -6.82 1.96
C ALA A 86 3.10 -7.86 3.02
N THR A 87 3.66 -7.43 4.15
CA THR A 87 4.20 -8.34 5.18
C THR A 87 3.44 -8.33 6.50
N ASP A 88 2.41 -7.49 6.67
CA ASP A 88 1.67 -7.41 7.92
C ASP A 88 0.97 -8.74 8.22
N GLU A 89 1.14 -9.21 9.46
CA GLU A 89 0.52 -10.45 9.94
C GLU A 89 -1.01 -10.37 9.95
N PHE A 90 -1.57 -9.16 10.09
CA PHE A 90 -3.01 -8.95 10.17
C PHE A 90 -3.62 -8.66 8.79
N LEU A 91 -4.56 -9.52 8.37
CA LEU A 91 -5.26 -9.39 7.09
C LEU A 91 -5.92 -8.01 6.88
N ASP A 92 -6.56 -7.45 7.91
CA ASP A 92 -7.22 -6.13 7.81
C ASP A 92 -6.23 -4.98 7.58
N MET A 93 -4.97 -5.12 8.02
CA MET A 93 -3.91 -4.16 7.72
C MET A 93 -3.50 -4.21 6.25
N ARG A 94 -3.34 -5.42 5.71
CA ARG A 94 -3.02 -5.62 4.29
C ARG A 94 -4.13 -5.11 3.39
N ILE A 95 -5.39 -5.42 3.73
CA ILE A 95 -6.59 -4.93 3.03
C ILE A 95 -6.66 -3.40 3.08
N LEU A 96 -6.45 -2.79 4.25
CA LEU A 96 -6.49 -1.34 4.43
C LEU A 96 -5.51 -0.64 3.49
N GLY A 97 -4.27 -1.12 3.43
CA GLY A 97 -3.24 -0.59 2.55
C GLY A 97 -3.61 -0.66 1.07
N LEU A 98 -4.04 -1.83 0.62
CA LEU A 98 -4.45 -2.02 -0.78
C LEU A 98 -5.67 -1.18 -1.16
N LYS A 99 -6.69 -1.12 -0.30
CA LYS A 99 -7.87 -0.27 -0.55
C LYS A 99 -7.48 1.21 -0.62
N ALA A 100 -6.60 1.68 0.27
CA ALA A 100 -6.12 3.06 0.22
C ALA A 100 -5.45 3.42 -1.11
N PHE A 101 -4.65 2.52 -1.68
CA PHE A 101 -4.07 2.70 -3.02
C PHE A 101 -5.12 2.55 -4.14
N LEU A 102 -6.08 1.64 -4.01
CA LEU A 102 -7.12 1.42 -5.00
C LEU A 102 -8.13 2.59 -5.07
N ASP A 103 -8.38 3.28 -3.97
CA ASP A 103 -9.34 4.39 -3.92
C ASP A 103 -8.78 5.69 -4.50
N ASN A 104 -7.47 5.78 -4.73
CA ASN A 104 -6.83 7.02 -5.13
C ASN A 104 -5.76 6.87 -6.22
N LYS A 105 -6.08 7.34 -7.42
CA LYS A 105 -5.21 7.28 -8.61
C LYS A 105 -3.97 8.18 -8.51
N CYS A 106 -3.90 9.15 -7.58
CA CYS A 106 -2.72 10.01 -7.46
C CYS A 106 -1.45 9.23 -7.13
N PHE A 107 -1.58 8.02 -6.57
CA PHE A 107 -0.45 7.16 -6.24
C PHE A 107 0.07 6.31 -7.42
N ASP A 108 -0.65 6.26 -8.55
CA ASP A 108 -0.28 5.36 -9.68
C ASP A 108 1.12 5.64 -10.23
N ILE A 109 1.59 6.88 -10.16
CA ILE A 109 2.95 7.26 -10.59
C ILE A 109 4.04 6.61 -9.72
N TYR A 110 3.77 6.41 -8.41
CA TYR A 110 4.67 5.73 -7.48
C TYR A 110 4.52 4.22 -7.57
N LEU A 111 3.28 3.72 -7.69
CA LEU A 111 3.00 2.28 -7.75
C LEU A 111 3.58 1.60 -8.99
N LYS A 112 3.81 2.36 -10.08
CA LYS A 112 4.48 1.88 -11.30
C LYS A 112 5.99 1.73 -11.16
N ASP A 113 6.60 2.23 -10.07
CA ASP A 113 8.01 1.97 -9.80
C ASP A 113 8.27 0.47 -9.70
N LYS A 114 9.42 0.03 -10.22
CA LYS A 114 9.78 -1.39 -10.31
C LYS A 114 9.68 -2.10 -8.94
N LYS A 115 10.15 -1.47 -7.86
CA LYS A 115 10.16 -2.10 -6.52
C LYS A 115 8.75 -2.25 -5.97
N ASN A 116 7.88 -1.27 -6.22
CA ASN A 116 6.48 -1.32 -5.79
C ASN A 116 5.71 -2.37 -6.58
N VAL A 117 5.96 -2.50 -7.89
CA VAL A 117 5.38 -3.55 -8.72
C VAL A 117 5.82 -4.92 -8.22
N GLU A 118 7.12 -5.15 -7.99
CA GLU A 118 7.63 -6.41 -7.42
C GLU A 118 6.93 -6.76 -6.10
N CYS A 119 6.69 -5.76 -5.23
CA CYS A 119 5.95 -5.94 -3.99
C CYS A 119 4.49 -6.38 -4.24
N LEU A 120 3.76 -5.68 -5.11
CA LEU A 120 2.40 -6.04 -5.50
C LEU A 120 2.29 -7.44 -6.09
N LEU A 121 3.32 -7.88 -6.83
CA LEU A 121 3.37 -9.22 -7.41
C LEU A 121 3.56 -10.32 -6.37
N MET A 122 4.34 -10.07 -5.33
CA MET A 122 4.44 -11.01 -4.21
C MET A 122 3.07 -11.16 -3.52
N MET A 123 2.34 -10.06 -3.36
CA MET A 123 1.00 -10.08 -2.75
C MET A 123 -0.06 -10.81 -3.61
N LEU A 124 0.18 -11.07 -4.91
CA LEU A 124 -0.73 -11.90 -5.72
C LEU A 124 -0.82 -13.34 -5.21
N TYR A 125 0.15 -13.77 -4.40
CA TYR A 125 0.20 -15.07 -3.76
C TYR A 125 -0.24 -15.04 -2.29
N ASP A 126 -0.81 -13.92 -1.82
CA ASP A 126 -1.39 -13.80 -0.48
C ASP A 126 -2.46 -14.89 -0.27
N GLU A 127 -2.56 -15.44 0.94
CA GLU A 127 -3.51 -16.49 1.29
C GLU A 127 -4.97 -16.05 1.14
N SER A 128 -5.25 -14.75 1.32
CA SER A 128 -6.59 -14.18 1.21
C SER A 128 -7.02 -13.96 -0.23
N THR A 129 -8.16 -14.54 -0.60
CA THR A 129 -8.82 -14.29 -1.88
C THR A 129 -9.20 -12.82 -2.06
N GLU A 130 -9.54 -12.11 -0.98
CA GLU A 130 -9.89 -10.68 -1.03
C GLU A 130 -8.68 -9.84 -1.47
N ILE A 131 -7.50 -10.11 -0.90
CA ILE A 131 -6.25 -9.44 -1.27
C ILE A 131 -5.95 -9.67 -2.76
N ARG A 132 -6.01 -10.93 -3.21
CA ARG A 132 -5.76 -11.27 -4.62
C ARG A 132 -6.74 -10.57 -5.57
N SER A 133 -8.01 -10.46 -5.20
CA SER A 133 -9.04 -9.75 -5.98
C SER A 133 -8.78 -8.24 -6.07
N LEU A 134 -8.43 -7.61 -4.94
CA LEU A 134 -8.07 -6.19 -4.89
C LEU A 134 -6.85 -5.90 -5.76
N LEU A 135 -5.85 -6.79 -5.75
CA LEU A 135 -4.66 -6.65 -6.58
C LEU A 135 -4.95 -6.81 -8.07
N ILE A 136 -5.79 -7.77 -8.49
CA ILE A 136 -6.19 -7.89 -9.89
C ILE A 136 -6.84 -6.58 -10.37
N THR A 137 -7.70 -5.99 -9.54
CA THR A 137 -8.33 -4.69 -9.83
C THR A 137 -7.29 -3.58 -9.94
N LEU A 138 -6.33 -3.51 -9.00
CA LEU A 138 -5.25 -2.54 -9.01
C LEU A 138 -4.34 -2.69 -10.23
N PHE A 139 -3.92 -3.90 -10.58
CA PHE A 139 -3.11 -4.18 -11.76
C PHE A 139 -3.84 -3.84 -13.06
N SER A 140 -5.13 -4.13 -13.14
CA SER A 140 -5.97 -3.74 -14.28
C SER A 140 -5.90 -2.22 -14.47
N ARG A 141 -6.12 -1.45 -13.40
CA ARG A 141 -6.01 0.02 -13.41
C ARG A 141 -4.61 0.51 -13.80
N LEU A 142 -3.56 -0.09 -13.26
CA LEU A 142 -2.17 0.29 -13.58
C LEU A 142 -1.82 -0.02 -15.04
N SER A 143 -2.40 -1.08 -15.61
CA SER A 143 -2.16 -1.53 -16.99
C SER A 143 -2.79 -0.63 -18.06
N GLU A 144 -3.89 0.08 -17.75
CA GLU A 144 -4.57 1.01 -18.67
C GLU A 144 -3.61 2.04 -19.30
N ASN A 145 -2.56 2.41 -18.55
CA ASN A 145 -1.62 3.47 -18.92
C ASN A 145 -0.18 2.97 -19.14
N ASN A 146 0.13 1.72 -18.83
CA ASN A 146 1.47 1.14 -19.03
C ASN A 146 1.41 -0.40 -19.06
N VAL A 147 1.11 -0.93 -20.24
CA VAL A 147 0.92 -2.37 -20.48
C VAL A 147 2.16 -3.18 -20.07
N SER A 148 3.38 -2.72 -20.35
CA SER A 148 4.61 -3.52 -20.13
C SER A 148 4.88 -3.83 -18.66
N THR A 149 4.42 -2.97 -17.74
CA THR A 149 4.75 -3.07 -16.32
C THR A 149 3.90 -4.10 -15.59
N ALA A 150 2.65 -4.32 -16.05
CA ALA A 150 1.71 -5.25 -15.42
C ALA A 150 1.49 -6.54 -16.22
N LEU A 151 1.81 -6.58 -17.52
CA LEU A 151 1.34 -7.66 -18.41
C LEU A 151 2.04 -9.00 -18.16
N THR A 152 3.36 -9.04 -17.99
CA THR A 152 4.08 -10.32 -17.79
C THR A 152 3.62 -11.04 -16.53
N PRO A 153 3.52 -10.37 -15.38
CA PRO A 153 3.05 -11.05 -14.17
C PRO A 153 1.57 -11.38 -14.18
N LEU A 154 0.72 -10.52 -14.76
CA LEU A 154 -0.70 -10.82 -14.96
C LEU A 154 -0.90 -12.07 -15.82
N LYS A 155 -0.09 -12.25 -16.88
CA LYS A 155 -0.11 -13.47 -17.69
C LYS A 155 0.19 -14.71 -16.85
N VAL A 156 1.24 -14.67 -16.04
CA VAL A 156 1.60 -15.80 -15.14
C VAL A 156 0.45 -16.11 -14.18
N MET A 157 -0.16 -15.10 -13.57
CA MET A 157 -1.27 -15.28 -12.64
C MET A 157 -2.50 -15.88 -13.34
N VAL A 158 -2.89 -15.36 -14.51
CA VAL A 158 -4.03 -15.90 -15.28
C VAL A 158 -3.77 -17.36 -15.66
N THR A 159 -2.57 -17.70 -16.10
CA THR A 159 -2.19 -19.09 -16.38
C THR A 159 -2.29 -19.97 -15.13
N GLN A 160 -1.84 -19.50 -13.97
CA GLN A 160 -1.98 -20.23 -12.72
C GLN A 160 -3.45 -20.44 -12.31
N LEU A 161 -4.30 -19.42 -12.45
CA LEU A 161 -5.73 -19.52 -12.15
C LEU A 161 -6.43 -20.52 -13.09
N ILE A 162 -6.12 -20.48 -14.40
CA ILE A 162 -6.65 -21.45 -15.37
C ILE A 162 -6.22 -22.88 -15.00
N ASN A 163 -4.94 -23.07 -14.65
CA ASN A 163 -4.45 -24.39 -14.21
C ASN A 163 -5.16 -24.85 -12.93
N GLN A 164 -5.36 -23.96 -11.95
CA GLN A 164 -6.08 -24.29 -10.71
C GLN A 164 -7.51 -24.79 -10.99
N ILE A 165 -8.21 -24.16 -11.93
CA ILE A 165 -9.56 -24.57 -12.36
C ILE A 165 -9.51 -25.91 -13.09
N GLN A 166 -8.57 -26.09 -14.04
CA GLN A 166 -8.45 -27.33 -14.81
C GLN A 166 -8.15 -28.55 -13.92
N PHE A 167 -7.34 -28.38 -12.87
CA PHE A 167 -6.96 -29.46 -11.96
C PHE A 167 -7.79 -29.50 -10.66
N SER A 168 -8.77 -28.60 -10.47
CA SER A 168 -9.73 -28.72 -9.37
C SER A 168 -10.77 -29.80 -9.67
N ASP A 169 -11.22 -29.90 -10.93
CA ASP A 169 -12.21 -30.91 -11.35
C ASP A 169 -11.63 -32.32 -11.39
N SER A 170 -10.35 -32.48 -11.74
CA SER A 170 -9.70 -33.80 -11.79
C SER A 170 -9.55 -34.46 -10.41
N ARG A 171 -9.67 -33.70 -9.31
CA ARG A 171 -9.59 -34.24 -7.94
C ARG A 171 -10.93 -34.80 -7.41
N TYR A 172 -12.04 -34.51 -8.07
CA TYR A 172 -13.36 -35.07 -7.71
C TYR A 172 -13.69 -36.39 -8.41
N ILE A 173 -12.83 -36.88 -9.31
CA ILE A 173 -13.07 -38.12 -10.09
C ILE A 173 -12.35 -39.33 -9.45
N LEU A 174 -11.58 -39.13 -8.37
CA LEU A 174 -10.82 -40.19 -7.69
C LEU A 174 -11.29 -40.51 -6.26
N ASN A 175 -12.49 -40.08 -5.87
CA ASN A 175 -13.13 -40.50 -4.62
C ASN A 175 -14.47 -41.20 -4.89
#